data_AF-A0A537ANL1-F1
#
_entry.id   AF-A0A537ANL1-F1
#
_cell.length_a   1.000
_cell.length_b   1.000
_cell.length_c   1.000
_cell.angle_alpha   90.00
_cell.angle_beta   90.00
_cell.angle_gamma   90.00
#
_symmetry.space_group_name_H-M   'P 1'
#
loop_
_entity.id
_entity.type
_entity.pdbx_description
1 polymer ?
#
loop_
_entity_poly.entity_id
_entity_poly.type
_entity_poly.pdbx_seq_one_letter_code
_entity_poly.pdbx_strand_id
1 'polypeptide(L)'
;MQRNLASFDVGMTASRLASAAILAFALASAAAAEGFKVYPGAKKYTPPDTEQTRAFMSALRPGTTITAYLTNDSFEQVVFFYKTFAKEFTSPGMHPAGKLPSGEQIRKTFLIFDGAPDLLKSKSWASVQHPFIGSVSVKAGAPQYRDVRDVTEIVLTEKKEVPKAKD
;
A
#
# COMPACT_ATOMS: atom_id res chain seq x y z
N MET A 1 -66.92 -47.86 37.72
CA MET A 1 -65.87 -47.98 38.74
C MET A 1 -64.52 -47.96 38.04
N GLN A 2 -63.59 -47.16 38.58
CA GLN A 2 -62.15 -47.02 38.25
C GLN A 2 -61.72 -46.36 36.93
N ARG A 3 -60.91 -45.32 37.15
CA ARG A 3 -60.14 -44.45 36.26
C ARG A 3 -59.01 -45.22 35.57
N ASN A 4 -58.62 -44.84 34.35
CA ASN A 4 -57.36 -44.11 34.14
C ASN A 4 -57.01 -43.82 32.67
N LEU A 5 -56.47 -42.61 32.50
CA LEU A 5 -55.35 -42.20 31.64
C LEU A 5 -55.54 -41.84 30.16
N ALA A 6 -54.83 -40.74 29.86
CA ALA A 6 -54.26 -40.30 28.60
C ALA A 6 -55.13 -39.41 27.68
N SER A 7 -55.10 -38.13 28.01
CA SER A 7 -55.03 -37.01 27.05
C SER A 7 -53.87 -37.22 26.08
N PHE A 8 -54.05 -37.05 24.77
CA PHE A 8 -53.90 -35.78 24.08
C PHE A 8 -54.20 -35.95 22.60
N ASP A 9 -55.00 -35.01 22.11
CA ASP A 9 -55.56 -34.91 20.78
C ASP A 9 -54.49 -34.58 19.72
N VAL A 10 -54.76 -35.08 18.52
CA VAL A 10 -54.00 -34.92 17.28
C VAL A 10 -54.13 -33.49 16.75
N GLY A 11 -53.05 -32.83 16.33
CA GLY A 11 -53.22 -31.48 15.77
C GLY A 11 -52.02 -30.85 15.10
N MET A 12 -51.78 -31.25 13.85
CA MET A 12 -51.55 -30.36 12.70
C MET A 12 -50.37 -29.36 12.71
N THR A 13 -49.46 -29.58 11.78
CA THR A 13 -48.49 -28.67 11.17
C THR A 13 -48.92 -27.20 11.12
N ALA A 14 -48.12 -26.31 11.69
CA ALA A 14 -48.10 -24.89 11.35
C ALA A 14 -46.68 -24.32 11.51
N SER A 15 -46.09 -23.92 10.39
CA SER A 15 -44.89 -23.11 10.31
C SER A 15 -44.96 -21.87 11.22
N ARG A 16 -43.83 -21.51 11.83
CA ARG A 16 -43.13 -20.21 11.75
C ARG A 16 -42.31 -19.94 13.02
N LEU A 17 -41.18 -19.25 12.81
CA LEU A 17 -40.36 -18.53 13.80
C LEU A 17 -39.28 -19.34 14.54
N ALA A 18 -38.13 -19.51 13.88
CA ALA A 18 -36.84 -19.32 14.54
C ALA A 18 -35.95 -18.50 13.59
N SER A 19 -36.36 -17.25 13.40
CA SER A 19 -35.64 -16.25 12.61
C SER A 19 -34.37 -15.81 13.32
N ALA A 20 -33.32 -15.62 12.52
CA ALA A 20 -32.27 -14.60 12.69
C ALA A 20 -31.34 -14.71 13.91
N ALA A 21 -30.38 -15.65 13.87
CA ALA A 21 -29.21 -15.62 14.75
C ALA A 21 -27.87 -15.96 14.04
N ILE A 22 -27.75 -15.70 12.73
CA ILE A 22 -26.50 -15.91 11.96
C ILE A 22 -26.15 -14.67 11.09
N LEU A 23 -26.62 -13.47 11.46
CA LEU A 23 -26.39 -12.26 10.67
C LEU A 23 -25.95 -11.07 11.53
N ALA A 24 -24.76 -11.15 12.14
CA ALA A 24 -24.08 -9.96 12.69
C ALA A 24 -22.61 -10.22 13.01
N PHE A 25 -21.82 -10.72 12.06
CA PHE A 25 -20.35 -10.62 12.14
C PHE A 25 -19.74 -10.22 10.80
N ALA A 26 -20.40 -9.30 10.10
CA ALA A 26 -19.72 -8.46 9.12
C ALA A 26 -19.07 -7.31 9.89
N LEU A 27 -17.99 -7.60 10.63
CA LEU A 27 -17.03 -6.57 10.99
C LEU A 27 -16.39 -6.14 9.67
N ALA A 28 -17.03 -5.19 8.99
CA ALA A 28 -16.34 -4.35 8.04
C ALA A 28 -15.28 -3.62 8.88
N SER A 29 -14.07 -4.17 8.89
CA SER A 29 -12.87 -3.45 9.29
C SER A 29 -12.74 -2.28 8.32
N ALA A 30 -13.41 -1.18 8.64
CA ALA A 30 -12.96 0.14 8.25
C ALA A 30 -11.60 0.27 8.93
N ALA A 31 -10.56 -0.25 8.27
CA ALA A 31 -9.18 0.03 8.64
C ALA A 31 -9.09 1.54 8.58
N ALA A 32 -9.12 2.17 9.76
CA ALA A 32 -8.76 3.56 9.88
C ALA A 32 -7.40 3.68 9.21
N ALA A 33 -7.35 4.48 8.15
CA ALA A 33 -6.16 4.68 7.36
C ALA A 33 -5.04 5.16 8.31
N GLU A 34 -4.12 4.24 8.61
CA GLU A 34 -3.05 4.54 9.55
C GLU A 34 -1.95 5.27 8.78
N GLY A 35 -1.51 6.42 9.31
CA GLY A 35 -0.47 7.22 8.67
C GLY A 35 0.84 6.45 8.48
N PHE A 36 1.73 6.98 7.63
CA PHE A 36 3.04 6.39 7.41
C PHE A 36 3.84 6.27 8.71
N LYS A 37 4.52 5.13 8.86
CA LYS A 37 5.51 4.88 9.91
C LYS A 37 6.84 4.52 9.28
N VAL A 38 7.94 5.07 9.78
CA VAL A 38 9.29 4.68 9.32
C VAL A 38 9.50 3.20 9.64
N TYR A 39 9.95 2.43 8.65
CA TYR A 39 10.27 1.01 8.84
C TYR A 39 11.40 0.86 9.88
N PRO A 40 11.30 -0.05 10.85
CA PRO A 40 12.32 -0.24 11.87
C PRO A 40 13.71 -0.47 11.27
N GLY A 41 14.71 0.27 11.75
CA GLY A 41 16.09 0.15 11.26
C GLY A 41 16.38 0.84 9.91
N ALA A 42 15.36 1.33 9.20
CA ALA A 42 15.56 2.10 7.99
C ALA A 42 16.21 3.46 8.30
N LYS A 43 17.18 3.86 7.47
CA LYS A 43 17.91 5.11 7.59
C LYS A 43 17.47 6.09 6.53
N LYS A 44 17.22 7.34 6.91
CA LYS A 44 16.91 8.41 5.95
C LYS A 44 18.06 8.53 4.94
N TYR A 45 17.70 8.59 3.67
CA TYR A 45 18.62 8.78 2.56
C TYR A 45 18.38 10.15 1.93
N THR A 46 19.45 10.90 1.73
CA THR A 46 19.43 12.17 1.00
C THR A 46 20.15 11.93 -0.32
N PRO A 47 19.44 11.96 -1.46
CA PRO A 47 20.08 11.88 -2.77
C PRO A 47 21.11 13.00 -2.94
N PRO A 48 22.23 12.76 -3.64
CA PRO A 48 23.19 13.81 -3.95
C PRO A 48 22.53 15.00 -4.67
N ASP A 49 22.98 16.22 -4.37
CA ASP A 49 22.51 17.43 -5.04
C ASP A 49 23.09 17.53 -6.46
N THR A 50 22.39 16.93 -7.42
CA THR A 50 22.73 16.95 -8.84
C THR A 50 21.68 17.73 -9.63
N GLU A 51 22.02 18.14 -10.86
CA GLU A 51 21.05 18.74 -11.77
C GLU A 51 19.81 17.85 -11.97
N GLN A 52 20.01 16.54 -12.08
CA GLN A 52 18.91 15.58 -12.21
C GLN A 52 18.02 15.55 -10.96
N THR A 53 18.62 15.55 -9.76
CA THR A 53 17.88 15.61 -8.49
C THR A 53 17.09 16.92 -8.40
N ARG A 54 17.70 18.07 -8.72
CA ARG A 54 17.04 19.37 -8.71
C ARG A 54 15.90 19.44 -9.73
N ALA A 55 16.13 18.98 -10.95
CA ALA A 55 15.10 18.95 -12.00
C ALA A 55 13.92 18.07 -11.58
N PHE A 56 14.18 16.90 -10.98
CA PHE A 56 13.14 16.04 -10.43
C PHE A 56 12.34 16.75 -9.34
N MET A 57 13.01 17.36 -8.35
CA MET A 57 12.35 18.07 -7.26
C MET A 57 11.52 19.27 -7.77
N SER A 58 12.02 20.00 -8.77
CA SER A 58 11.30 21.12 -9.40
C SER A 58 10.09 20.68 -10.23
N ALA A 59 10.08 19.44 -10.74
CA ALA A 59 8.96 18.87 -11.48
C ALA A 59 7.85 18.30 -10.57
N LEU A 60 8.10 18.20 -9.26
CA LEU A 60 7.08 17.77 -8.32
C LEU A 60 5.92 18.76 -8.29
N ARG A 61 4.70 18.24 -8.12
CA ARG A 61 3.52 19.10 -7.95
C ARG A 61 3.71 19.96 -6.70
N PRO A 62 3.38 21.27 -6.74
CA PRO A 62 3.45 22.13 -5.56
C PRO A 62 2.77 21.49 -4.34
N GLY A 63 3.42 21.58 -3.18
CA GLY A 63 2.96 20.92 -1.95
C GLY A 63 3.31 19.43 -1.83
N THR A 64 4.05 18.85 -2.78
CA THR A 64 4.57 17.47 -2.69
C THR A 64 5.91 17.45 -1.98
N THR A 65 6.07 16.55 -1.01
CA THR A 65 7.32 16.27 -0.31
C THR A 65 7.71 14.81 -0.55
N ILE A 66 9.00 14.56 -0.79
CA ILE A 66 9.56 13.23 -0.97
C ILE A 66 10.60 12.98 0.12
N THR A 67 10.49 11.84 0.81
CA THR A 67 11.51 11.39 1.76
C THR A 67 11.90 9.95 1.45
N ALA A 68 13.19 9.71 1.21
CA ALA A 68 13.73 8.39 0.95
C ALA A 68 14.35 7.78 2.22
N TYR A 69 14.24 6.46 2.34
CA TYR A 69 14.88 5.65 3.36
C TYR A 69 15.48 4.40 2.72
N LEU A 70 16.55 3.89 3.33
CA LEU A 70 17.21 2.65 2.93
C LEU A 70 17.27 1.68 4.11
N THR A 71 17.07 0.40 3.86
CA THR A 71 17.26 -0.70 4.82
C THR A 71 17.94 -1.88 4.15
N ASN A 72 18.70 -2.66 4.93
CA ASN A 72 19.30 -3.91 4.47
C ASN A 72 18.30 -5.09 4.48
N ASP A 73 17.11 -4.90 5.05
CA ASP A 73 16.08 -5.93 5.08
C ASP A 73 15.47 -6.15 3.69
N SER A 74 14.91 -7.34 3.48
CA SER A 74 14.43 -7.74 2.16
C SER A 74 13.20 -6.96 1.73
N PHE A 75 12.98 -6.91 0.42
CA PHE A 75 11.77 -6.36 -0.18
C PHE A 75 10.49 -6.95 0.45
N GLU A 76 10.45 -8.27 0.62
CA GLU A 76 9.30 -8.98 1.19
C GLU A 76 9.02 -8.58 2.63
N GLN A 77 10.05 -8.43 3.46
CA GLN A 77 9.90 -8.04 4.87
C GLN A 77 9.34 -6.62 4.99
N VAL A 78 9.86 -5.69 4.19
CA VAL A 78 9.41 -4.29 4.17
C VAL A 78 7.97 -4.18 3.69
N VAL A 79 7.63 -4.88 2.60
CA VAL A 79 6.27 -4.90 2.06
C VAL A 79 5.30 -5.53 3.04
N PHE A 80 5.66 -6.66 3.66
CA PHE A 80 4.81 -7.33 4.65
C PHE A 80 4.48 -6.41 5.83
N PHE A 81 5.48 -5.71 6.38
CA PHE A 81 5.29 -4.74 7.45
C PHE A 81 4.24 -3.69 7.08
N TYR A 82 4.39 -3.04 5.93
CA TYR A 82 3.47 -1.99 5.53
C TYR A 82 2.07 -2.49 5.17
N LYS A 83 1.94 -3.69 4.62
CA LYS A 83 0.63 -4.29 4.32
C LYS A 83 -0.23 -4.57 5.55
N THR A 84 0.33 -4.50 6.76
CA THR A 84 -0.46 -4.60 8.00
C THR A 84 -1.36 -3.38 8.24
N PHE A 85 -1.04 -2.22 7.66
CA PHE A 85 -1.82 -0.97 7.84
C PHE A 85 -1.95 -0.11 6.57
N ALA A 86 -1.41 -0.54 5.43
CA ALA A 86 -1.49 0.14 4.15
C ALA A 86 -2.09 -0.77 3.07
N LYS A 87 -2.71 -0.16 2.06
CA LYS A 87 -3.23 -0.88 0.89
C LYS A 87 -2.17 -0.94 -0.20
N GLU A 88 -1.81 -2.14 -0.62
CA GLU A 88 -0.98 -2.32 -1.82
C GLU A 88 -1.77 -1.86 -3.06
N PHE A 89 -1.12 -1.02 -3.87
CA PHE A 89 -1.69 -0.48 -5.09
C PHE A 89 -1.02 -1.10 -6.31
N THR A 90 -1.85 -1.67 -7.17
CA THR A 90 -1.45 -2.17 -8.49
C THR A 90 -2.32 -1.50 -9.53
N SER A 91 -1.74 -0.69 -10.42
CA SER A 91 -2.49 -0.14 -11.54
C SER A 91 -2.62 -1.17 -12.67
N PRO A 92 -3.76 -1.24 -13.37
CA PRO A 92 -3.85 -1.92 -14.65
C PRO A 92 -2.76 -1.38 -15.59
N GLY A 93 -1.92 -2.25 -16.16
CA GLY A 93 -0.80 -1.86 -17.01
C GLY A 93 0.49 -1.48 -16.27
N MET A 94 0.57 -1.68 -14.95
CA MET A 94 1.87 -1.64 -14.25
C MET A 94 2.74 -2.78 -14.76
N HIS A 95 3.72 -2.46 -15.60
CA HIS A 95 4.73 -3.42 -16.01
C HIS A 95 5.69 -3.68 -14.84
N PRO A 96 6.20 -4.92 -14.70
CA PRO A 96 7.29 -5.18 -13.77
C PRO A 96 8.45 -4.23 -14.06
N ALA A 97 9.16 -3.79 -13.01
CA ALA A 97 10.18 -2.73 -13.09
C ALA A 97 11.42 -3.07 -13.93
N GLY A 98 11.37 -4.14 -14.73
CA GLY A 98 12.44 -4.61 -15.60
C GLY A 98 13.48 -5.44 -14.86
N LYS A 99 14.58 -5.73 -15.56
CA LYS A 99 15.75 -6.39 -15.01
C LYS A 99 16.97 -5.49 -15.17
N LEU A 100 17.90 -5.57 -14.23
CA LEU A 100 19.22 -4.98 -14.40
C LEU A 100 19.99 -5.70 -15.52
N PRO A 101 21.04 -5.07 -16.10
CA PRO A 101 21.91 -5.73 -17.07
C PRO A 101 22.57 -7.01 -16.54
N SER A 102 22.72 -7.13 -15.22
CA SER A 102 23.17 -8.36 -14.54
C SER A 102 22.16 -9.52 -14.61
N GLY A 103 20.92 -9.27 -15.03
CA GLY A 103 19.83 -10.23 -15.04
C GLY A 103 18.98 -10.22 -13.75
N GLU A 104 19.40 -9.48 -12.73
CA GLU A 104 18.67 -9.35 -11.47
C GLU A 104 17.32 -8.64 -11.67
N GLN A 105 16.27 -9.16 -11.04
CA GLN A 105 14.92 -8.63 -11.13
C GLN A 105 14.77 -7.37 -10.27
N ILE A 106 14.33 -6.27 -10.88
CA ILE A 106 13.92 -5.09 -10.13
C ILE A 106 12.50 -5.34 -9.62
N ARG A 107 12.34 -5.36 -8.31
CA ARG A 107 11.05 -5.46 -7.61
C ARG A 107 10.62 -4.07 -7.19
N LYS A 108 9.36 -3.73 -7.43
CA LYS A 108 8.77 -2.47 -6.99
C LYS A 108 7.29 -2.66 -6.68
N THR A 109 6.82 -2.07 -5.59
CA THR A 109 5.40 -1.96 -5.29
C THR A 109 5.09 -0.59 -4.70
N PHE A 110 3.80 -0.27 -4.61
CA PHE A 110 3.28 0.97 -4.09
C PHE A 110 2.27 0.69 -2.99
N LEU A 111 2.31 1.48 -1.92
CA LEU A 111 1.50 1.31 -0.72
C LEU A 111 0.82 2.63 -0.38
N ILE A 112 -0.50 2.60 -0.22
CA ILE A 112 -1.34 3.75 0.11
C ILE A 112 -1.71 3.69 1.59
N PHE A 113 -1.36 4.72 2.35
CA PHE A 113 -1.55 4.79 3.80
C PHE A 113 -2.86 5.46 4.20
N ASP A 114 -3.39 6.34 3.34
CA ASP A 114 -4.55 7.19 3.63
C ASP A 114 -5.89 6.62 3.12
N GLY A 115 -5.91 5.35 2.69
CA GLY A 115 -7.12 4.69 2.19
C GLY A 115 -7.62 5.19 0.83
N ALA A 116 -6.89 6.09 0.16
CA ALA A 116 -7.26 6.57 -1.16
C ALA A 116 -7.32 5.43 -2.20
N PRO A 117 -8.14 5.56 -3.25
CA PRO A 117 -8.32 4.49 -4.23
C PRO A 117 -7.12 4.35 -5.19
N ASP A 118 -6.29 5.39 -5.33
CA ASP A 118 -5.18 5.44 -6.25
C ASP A 118 -4.09 6.43 -5.78
N LEU A 119 -2.89 6.32 -6.36
CA LEU A 119 -1.74 7.17 -6.00
C LEU A 119 -1.97 8.65 -6.34
N LEU A 120 -2.83 8.98 -7.31
CA LEU A 120 -3.08 10.36 -7.72
C LEU A 120 -3.89 11.09 -6.64
N LYS A 121 -4.92 10.45 -6.12
CA LYS A 121 -5.80 10.94 -5.06
C LYS A 121 -5.22 10.81 -3.65
N SER A 122 -4.25 9.90 -3.47
CA SER A 122 -3.56 9.75 -2.18
C SER A 122 -2.71 10.97 -1.83
N LYS A 123 -2.84 11.42 -0.58
CA LYS A 123 -2.00 12.40 0.10
C LYS A 123 -0.80 11.77 0.79
N SER A 124 -0.81 10.46 1.04
CA SER A 124 0.29 9.74 1.68
C SER A 124 0.42 8.32 1.12
N TRP A 125 1.47 8.09 0.34
CA TRP A 125 1.81 6.78 -0.23
C TRP A 125 3.33 6.60 -0.31
N ALA A 126 3.80 5.36 -0.34
CA ALA A 126 5.21 5.05 -0.53
C ALA A 126 5.41 4.05 -1.66
N SER A 127 6.55 4.15 -2.35
CA SER A 127 7.07 3.04 -3.15
C SER A 127 8.12 2.29 -2.36
N VAL A 128 8.10 0.96 -2.46
CA VAL A 128 9.18 0.08 -1.99
C VAL A 128 9.86 -0.51 -3.22
N GLN A 129 11.19 -0.50 -3.27
CA GLN A 129 11.95 -1.01 -4.41
C GLN A 129 13.18 -1.78 -3.96
N HIS A 130 13.52 -2.85 -4.68
CA HIS A 130 14.77 -3.57 -4.52
C HIS A 130 15.26 -4.14 -5.86
N PRO A 131 16.56 -4.05 -6.18
CA PRO A 131 17.58 -3.34 -5.42
C PRO A 131 17.37 -1.81 -5.47
N PHE A 132 18.07 -1.09 -4.60
CA PHE A 132 18.16 0.37 -4.68
C PHE A 132 18.87 0.77 -5.97
N ILE A 133 18.35 1.81 -6.62
CA ILE A 133 18.88 2.37 -7.85
C ILE A 133 18.93 3.89 -7.67
N GLY A 134 20.13 4.44 -7.46
CA GLY A 134 20.28 5.87 -7.18
C GLY A 134 19.92 6.79 -8.33
N SER A 135 20.16 6.38 -9.58
CA SER A 135 19.59 7.08 -10.75
C SER A 135 19.45 6.19 -11.98
N VAL A 136 18.52 6.59 -12.86
CA VAL A 136 18.32 5.99 -14.18
C VAL A 136 18.44 7.10 -15.22
N SER A 137 19.21 6.85 -16.27
CA SER A 137 19.20 7.66 -17.50
C SER A 137 18.91 6.77 -18.70
N VAL A 138 18.56 7.36 -19.84
CA VAL A 138 18.39 6.62 -21.09
C VAL A 138 19.53 6.99 -22.03
N LYS A 139 20.25 5.98 -22.53
CA LYS A 139 21.30 6.17 -23.54
C LYS A 139 21.07 5.18 -24.67
N ALA A 140 20.98 5.70 -25.89
CA ALA A 140 20.72 4.90 -27.10
C ALA A 140 19.49 3.97 -26.97
N GLY A 141 18.42 4.47 -26.34
CA GLY A 141 17.16 3.70 -26.14
C GLY A 141 17.19 2.67 -25.02
N ALA A 142 18.31 2.50 -24.30
CA ALA A 142 18.42 1.57 -23.18
C ALA A 142 18.55 2.31 -21.83
N PRO A 143 17.94 1.80 -20.75
CA PRO A 143 18.15 2.34 -19.41
C PRO A 143 19.60 2.11 -18.96
N GLN A 144 20.17 3.12 -18.33
CA GLN A 144 21.48 3.13 -17.71
C GLN A 144 21.27 3.36 -16.22
N TYR A 145 21.52 2.32 -15.43
CA TYR A 145 21.38 2.34 -13.99
C TYR A 145 22.70 2.79 -13.35
N ARG A 146 22.65 3.70 -12.39
CA ARG A 146 23.82 4.13 -11.61
C ARG A 146 23.54 3.95 -10.13
N ASP A 147 24.61 3.69 -9.38
CA ASP A 147 24.55 3.54 -7.92
C ASP A 147 23.54 2.46 -7.50
N VAL A 148 23.71 1.27 -8.09
CA VAL A 148 22.91 0.08 -7.76
C VAL A 148 23.49 -0.55 -6.50
N ARG A 149 22.65 -0.78 -5.50
CA ARG A 149 23.05 -1.37 -4.22
C ARG A 149 22.04 -2.43 -3.80
N ASP A 150 22.54 -3.54 -3.28
CA ASP A 150 21.73 -4.63 -2.72
C ASP A 150 21.14 -4.24 -1.35
N VAL A 151 20.24 -3.26 -1.37
CA VAL A 151 19.46 -2.76 -0.22
C VAL A 151 18.08 -2.37 -0.71
N THR A 152 17.10 -2.32 0.20
CA THR A 152 15.72 -1.96 -0.11
C THR A 152 15.48 -0.46 0.11
N GLU A 153 14.89 0.19 -0.88
CA GLU A 153 14.48 1.59 -0.83
C GLU A 153 13.01 1.73 -0.45
N ILE A 154 12.72 2.71 0.41
CA ILE A 154 11.37 3.17 0.74
C ILE A 154 11.32 4.66 0.42
N VAL A 155 10.48 5.05 -0.54
CA VAL A 155 10.28 6.46 -0.89
C VAL A 155 8.87 6.88 -0.50
N LEU A 156 8.76 7.66 0.56
CA LEU A 156 7.52 8.29 1.00
C LEU A 156 7.22 9.52 0.15
N THR A 157 6.01 9.60 -0.38
CA THR A 157 5.45 10.78 -1.04
C THR A 157 4.26 11.30 -0.23
N GLU A 158 4.38 12.56 0.20
CA GLU A 158 3.31 13.26 0.91
C GLU A 158 2.87 14.47 0.09
N LYS A 159 1.56 14.68 -0.02
CA LYS A 159 0.97 15.83 -0.73
C LYS A 159 0.13 16.65 0.23
N LYS A 160 0.41 17.94 0.28
CA LYS A 160 -0.44 18.92 0.97
C LYS A 160 -1.35 19.59 -0.05
N GLU A 161 -2.55 19.96 0.40
CA GLU A 161 -3.41 20.84 -0.40
C GLU A 161 -2.75 22.21 -0.49
N VAL A 162 -2.57 22.70 -1.72
CA VAL A 162 -2.16 24.07 -1.96
C VAL A 162 -3.43 24.91 -1.96
N PRO A 163 -3.55 25.94 -1.09
CA PRO A 163 -4.69 26.83 -1.11
C PRO A 163 -4.89 27.39 -2.52
N LYS A 164 -6.12 27.31 -3.06
CA LYS A 164 -6.44 28.04 -4.29
C LYS A 164 -6.23 29.52 -4.02
N ALA A 165 -5.43 30.20 -4.84
CA ALA A 165 -5.37 31.65 -4.81
C ALA A 165 -6.80 32.17 -5.00
N LYS A 166 -7.22 33.11 -4.15
CA LYS A 166 -8.44 33.86 -4.39
C LYS A 166 -8.13 34.81 -5.54
N ASP A 167 -8.81 34.64 -6.65
CA ASP A 167 -8.81 35.58 -7.78
C ASP A 167 -9.39 36.94 -7.34
#